data_AF-A0A9P5TN11-F1
#
_entry.id   AF-A0A9P5TN11-F1
#
_cell.length_a   1.000
_cell.length_b   1.000
_cell.length_c   1.000
_cell.angle_alpha   90.00
_cell.angle_beta   90.00
_cell.angle_gamma   90.00
#
_symmetry.space_group_name_H-M   'P 1'
#
loop_
_entity.id
_entity.type
_entity.pdbx_description
1 polymer ?
#
loop_
_entity_poly.entity_id
_entity_poly.type
_entity_poly.pdbx_seq_one_letter_code
_entity_poly.pdbx_strand_id
1 'polypeptide(L)'
;MLDEELRTLTASEPLTLEEEYEMQEKWQLDEDKLTFIILSRHLDSGPVQLPERPAKISPTDEHVNIFLHGTIPSLSKSVPSPAIAFHAEVEIMIAEPSFRRNGLAIEALRLMLGYATGQPQAFYPDSDSTAKTVALGAEPSPLSIPPESLLTRIAETNYPSIRLFEKLGFEITKRVEVFQEIEMRFRWHPDSGYGQEIRNHR
;
A
#
# COMPACT_ATOMS: atom_id res chain seq x y z
N MET A 1 -1.65 -12.73 16.55
CA MET A 1 -2.47 -11.53 16.90
C MET A 1 -3.66 -11.97 17.78
N LEU A 2 -3.78 -11.54 19.04
CA LEU A 2 -4.83 -12.05 19.98
C LEU A 2 -6.05 -11.13 20.15
N ASP A 3 -5.95 -9.86 19.77
CA ASP A 3 -7.04 -8.90 19.86
C ASP A 3 -8.15 -9.22 18.85
N GLU A 4 -9.41 -9.25 19.29
CA GLU A 4 -10.57 -9.63 18.47
C GLU A 4 -10.97 -8.52 17.47
N GLU A 5 -10.86 -7.26 17.89
CA GLU A 5 -11.18 -6.12 17.04
C GLU A 5 -10.18 -6.05 15.88
N LEU A 6 -8.88 -6.19 16.19
CA LEU A 6 -7.83 -6.21 15.18
C LEU A 6 -8.04 -7.34 14.19
N ARG A 7 -8.24 -8.58 14.67
CA ARG A 7 -8.48 -9.74 13.81
C ARG A 7 -9.69 -9.55 12.90
N THR A 8 -10.76 -8.96 13.41
CA THR A 8 -11.95 -8.66 12.62
C THR A 8 -11.65 -7.61 11.53
N LEU A 9 -10.91 -6.55 11.89
CA LEU A 9 -10.59 -5.47 10.96
C LEU A 9 -9.58 -5.87 9.87
N THR A 10 -8.72 -6.86 10.16
CA THR A 10 -7.67 -7.37 9.26
C THR A 10 -8.04 -8.70 8.61
N ALA A 11 -9.22 -9.24 8.91
CA ALA A 11 -9.65 -10.58 8.50
C ALA A 11 -8.62 -11.69 8.81
N SER A 12 -7.89 -11.57 9.92
CA SER A 12 -6.83 -12.53 10.29
C SER A 12 -7.31 -13.58 11.30
N GLU A 13 -6.98 -14.84 11.04
CA GLU A 13 -7.22 -15.96 11.96
C GLU A 13 -6.07 -16.12 12.99
N PRO A 14 -6.32 -16.66 14.19
CA PRO A 14 -5.28 -17.00 15.14
C PRO A 14 -4.45 -18.19 14.62
N LEU A 15 -3.14 -18.10 14.78
CA LEU A 15 -2.18 -19.14 14.36
C LEU A 15 -1.48 -19.74 15.58
N THR A 16 -1.08 -21.00 15.43
CA THR A 16 -0.14 -21.67 16.34
C THR A 16 1.27 -21.09 16.19
N LEU A 17 2.14 -21.37 17.15
CA LEU A 17 3.52 -20.88 17.12
C LEU A 17 4.29 -21.47 15.92
N GLU A 18 4.04 -22.73 15.60
CA GLU A 18 4.61 -23.41 14.44
C GLU A 18 4.15 -22.77 13.12
N GLU A 19 2.84 -22.48 12.98
CA GLU A 19 2.30 -21.78 11.80
C GLU A 19 2.85 -20.35 11.66
N GLU A 20 3.07 -19.63 12.77
CA GLU A 20 3.73 -18.32 12.76
C GLU A 20 5.18 -18.41 12.23
N TYR A 21 5.94 -19.45 12.62
CA TYR A 21 7.30 -19.65 12.08
C TYR A 21 7.29 -19.98 10.58
N GLU A 22 6.37 -20.83 10.14
CA GLU A 22 6.21 -21.15 8.71
C GLU A 22 5.82 -19.91 7.89
N MET A 23 4.93 -19.06 8.44
CA MET A 23 4.56 -17.80 7.81
C MET A 23 5.73 -16.81 7.76
N GLN A 24 6.57 -16.73 8.79
CA GLN A 24 7.75 -15.88 8.80
C GLN A 24 8.76 -16.29 7.72
N GLU A 25 9.02 -17.60 7.57
CA GLU A 25 9.93 -18.11 6.53
C GLU A 25 9.38 -17.81 5.14
N LYS A 26 8.08 -18.03 4.93
CA LYS A 26 7.42 -17.69 3.66
C LYS A 26 7.52 -16.20 3.35
N TRP A 27 7.24 -15.32 4.32
CA TRP A 27 7.31 -13.86 4.11
C TRP A 27 8.72 -13.37 3.80
N GLN A 28 9.75 -14.04 4.30
CA GLN A 28 11.13 -13.67 4.02
C GLN A 28 11.53 -13.94 2.56
N LEU A 29 10.90 -14.93 1.92
CA LEU A 29 11.25 -15.41 0.59
C LEU A 29 10.22 -15.03 -0.49
N ASP A 30 9.16 -14.31 -0.12
CA ASP A 30 8.09 -13.90 -1.04
C ASP A 30 8.63 -12.89 -2.07
N GLU A 31 8.71 -13.30 -3.33
CA GLU A 31 9.06 -12.42 -4.46
C GLU A 31 7.85 -11.65 -5.00
N ASP A 32 6.65 -12.04 -4.58
CA ASP A 32 5.37 -11.47 -4.99
C ASP A 32 4.75 -10.56 -3.91
N LYS A 33 5.50 -10.22 -2.85
CA LYS A 33 5.03 -9.35 -1.77
C LYS A 33 6.02 -8.23 -1.47
N LEU A 34 5.50 -7.01 -1.32
CA LEU A 34 6.24 -5.87 -0.79
C LEU A 34 5.63 -5.46 0.54
N THR A 35 6.47 -5.25 1.55
CA THR A 35 6.03 -4.84 2.90
C THR A 35 6.77 -3.60 3.35
N PHE A 36 6.05 -2.54 3.72
CA PHE A 36 6.58 -1.41 4.46
C PHE A 36 6.21 -1.55 5.92
N ILE A 37 7.21 -1.66 6.80
CA ILE A 37 7.02 -1.63 8.24
C ILE A 37 7.09 -0.16 8.69
N ILE A 38 5.99 0.31 9.29
CA ILE A 38 5.86 1.69 9.78
C ILE A 38 6.37 1.69 11.21
N LEU A 39 7.41 2.48 11.49
CA LEU A 39 8.00 2.58 12.82
C LEU A 39 7.59 3.89 13.50
N SER A 40 7.09 3.78 14.73
CA SER A 40 6.92 4.95 15.58
C SER A 40 8.27 5.44 16.11
N ARG A 41 8.44 6.76 16.17
CA ARG A 41 9.65 7.39 16.68
C ARG A 41 9.28 8.41 17.75
N HIS A 42 10.00 8.40 18.88
CA HIS A 42 9.85 9.43 19.89
C HIS A 42 10.43 10.75 19.37
N LEU A 43 9.74 11.87 19.61
CA LEU A 43 10.15 13.18 19.11
C LEU A 43 11.52 13.61 19.64
N ASP A 44 11.91 13.10 20.81
CA ASP A 44 13.21 13.38 21.44
C ASP A 44 14.38 12.58 20.84
N SER A 45 14.14 11.71 19.86
CA SER A 45 15.14 10.77 19.35
C SER A 45 16.20 11.40 18.42
N GLY A 46 16.31 12.73 18.32
CA GLY A 46 17.32 13.41 17.49
C GLY A 46 17.06 13.32 15.97
N PRO A 47 18.04 13.65 15.10
CA PRO A 47 17.90 13.52 13.64
C PRO A 47 17.77 12.07 13.18
N VAL A 48 17.09 11.81 12.06
CA VAL A 48 16.92 10.45 11.50
C VAL A 48 18.28 9.84 11.20
N GLN A 49 18.67 8.83 11.97
CA GLN A 49 19.81 7.98 11.69
C GLN A 49 19.25 6.58 11.46
N LEU A 50 19.41 6.07 10.24
CA LEU A 50 19.14 4.67 9.96
C LEU A 50 20.13 3.84 10.80
N PRO A 51 19.65 2.90 11.63
CA PRO A 51 20.54 2.03 12.37
C PRO A 51 21.46 1.26 11.40
N GLU A 52 22.77 1.21 11.68
CA GLU A 52 23.72 0.40 10.87
C GLU A 52 23.38 -1.11 10.87
N ARG A 53 22.61 -1.55 11.87
CA ARG A 53 21.96 -2.85 11.96
C ARG A 53 20.52 -2.63 12.42
N PRO A 54 19.52 -3.38 11.94
CA PRO A 54 18.19 -3.33 12.52
C PRO A 54 18.35 -3.57 14.02
N ALA A 55 18.20 -2.51 14.81
CA ALA A 55 18.26 -2.63 16.26
C ALA A 55 17.09 -3.53 16.71
N LYS A 56 17.04 -3.90 17.99
CA LYS A 56 15.79 -4.31 18.62
C LYS A 56 14.82 -3.12 18.64
N ILE A 57 14.38 -2.72 17.47
CA ILE A 57 13.18 -1.92 17.28
C ILE A 57 12.10 -2.92 17.59
N SER A 58 11.36 -2.73 18.68
CA SER A 58 10.10 -3.45 18.85
C SER A 58 9.28 -3.08 17.62
N PRO A 59 9.06 -4.00 16.68
CA PRO A 59 8.28 -3.68 15.51
C PRO A 59 6.92 -3.24 16.04
N THR A 60 6.51 -2.02 15.71
CA THR A 60 5.08 -1.73 15.74
C THR A 60 4.44 -2.68 14.75
N ASP A 61 3.28 -3.22 15.05
CA ASP A 61 2.55 -4.12 14.14
C ASP A 61 2.06 -3.37 12.88
N GLU A 62 2.51 -2.13 12.67
CA GLU A 62 2.00 -1.21 11.66
C GLU A 62 2.71 -1.45 10.34
N HIS A 63 1.94 -1.79 9.32
CA HIS A 63 2.52 -2.12 8.03
C HIS A 63 1.57 -1.87 6.87
N VAL A 64 2.17 -1.72 5.69
CA VAL A 64 1.49 -1.70 4.40
C VAL A 64 2.03 -2.85 3.57
N ASN A 65 1.14 -3.70 3.06
CA ASN A 65 1.49 -4.79 2.15
C ASN A 65 1.01 -4.46 0.73
N ILE A 66 1.79 -4.88 -0.26
CA ILE A 66 1.34 -5.03 -1.65
C ILE A 66 1.60 -6.46 -2.08
N PHE A 67 0.55 -7.18 -2.48
CA PHE A 67 0.63 -8.52 -3.06
C PHE A 67 0.52 -8.44 -4.59
N LEU A 68 1.40 -9.11 -5.29
CA LEU A 68 1.54 -9.07 -6.74
C LEU A 68 0.95 -10.33 -7.35
N HIS A 69 -0.05 -10.18 -8.20
CA HIS A 69 -0.69 -11.29 -8.89
C HIS A 69 -0.39 -11.24 -10.37
N GLY A 70 0.31 -12.25 -10.87
CA GLY A 70 0.82 -12.29 -12.24
C GLY A 70 2.15 -11.56 -12.40
N THR A 71 2.61 -11.37 -13.63
CA THR A 71 3.90 -10.72 -13.91
C THR A 71 3.72 -9.22 -14.12
N ILE A 72 4.55 -8.41 -13.44
CA ILE A 72 4.56 -6.96 -13.65
C ILE A 72 4.86 -6.66 -15.14
N PRO A 73 4.02 -5.89 -15.85
CA PRO A 73 4.18 -5.64 -17.28
C PRO A 73 5.53 -5.02 -17.66
N SER A 74 6.09 -4.15 -16.82
CA SER A 74 7.39 -3.48 -17.03
C SER A 74 8.58 -4.45 -16.94
N LEU A 75 8.44 -5.54 -16.18
CA LEU A 75 9.51 -6.53 -15.95
C LEU A 75 9.35 -7.77 -16.84
N SER A 76 8.17 -7.96 -17.45
CA SER A 76 7.93 -9.07 -18.38
C SER A 76 8.63 -8.83 -19.72
N LYS A 77 9.53 -9.75 -20.10
CA LYS A 77 10.11 -9.81 -21.46
C LYS A 77 9.22 -10.58 -22.45
N SER A 78 8.16 -11.23 -21.96
CA SER A 78 7.26 -12.07 -22.76
C SER A 78 5.89 -11.41 -22.94
N VAL A 79 5.20 -11.81 -24.02
CA VAL A 79 3.82 -11.37 -24.30
C VAL A 79 2.93 -11.83 -23.15
N PRO A 80 2.18 -10.91 -22.50
CA PRO A 80 1.33 -11.28 -21.37
C PRO A 80 0.29 -12.31 -21.81
N SER A 81 0.20 -13.41 -21.06
CA SER A 81 -0.86 -14.39 -21.24
C SER A 81 -2.20 -13.74 -20.90
N PRO A 82 -3.23 -13.82 -21.77
CA PRO A 82 -4.54 -13.24 -21.49
C PRO A 82 -5.30 -13.94 -20.34
N ALA A 83 -4.78 -15.06 -19.81
CA ALA A 83 -5.43 -15.83 -18.76
C ALA A 83 -5.36 -15.19 -17.37
N ILE A 84 -4.37 -14.33 -17.08
CA ILE A 84 -4.22 -13.67 -15.77
C ILE A 84 -3.80 -12.21 -16.01
N ALA A 85 -4.75 -11.28 -15.85
CA ALA A 85 -4.43 -9.86 -15.85
C ALA A 85 -3.66 -9.50 -14.57
N PHE A 86 -2.51 -8.86 -14.74
CA PHE A 86 -1.69 -8.40 -13.61
C PHE A 86 -2.48 -7.42 -12.73
N HIS A 87 -2.40 -7.63 -11.41
CA HIS A 87 -2.89 -6.68 -10.42
C HIS A 87 -2.03 -6.70 -9.15
N ALA A 88 -2.06 -5.58 -8.42
CA ALA A 88 -1.35 -5.38 -7.18
C ALA A 88 -2.36 -5.05 -6.08
N GLU A 89 -2.50 -5.93 -5.10
CA GLU A 89 -3.45 -5.81 -4.00
C GLU A 89 -2.81 -5.13 -2.80
N VAL A 90 -3.43 -4.05 -2.32
CA VAL A 90 -2.90 -3.18 -1.28
C VAL A 90 -3.65 -3.42 0.03
N GLU A 91 -2.91 -3.66 1.10
CA GLU A 91 -3.44 -3.80 2.46
C GLU A 91 -2.67 -2.90 3.43
N ILE A 92 -3.35 -2.42 4.47
CA ILE A 92 -2.74 -1.61 5.53
C ILE A 92 -3.30 -1.99 6.89
N MET A 93 -2.42 -2.00 7.89
CA MET A 93 -2.77 -2.14 9.29
C MET A 93 -2.13 -1.02 10.13
N ILE A 94 -2.96 -0.39 10.96
CA ILE A 94 -2.54 0.46 12.10
C ILE A 94 -3.21 -0.12 13.34
N ALA A 95 -2.54 -1.08 13.94
CA ALA A 95 -2.93 -1.86 15.09
C ALA A 95 -3.11 -0.99 16.33
N GLU A 96 -2.14 -0.13 16.66
CA GLU A 96 -2.15 0.64 17.90
C GLU A 96 -3.24 1.74 17.86
N PRO A 97 -4.26 1.70 18.75
CA PRO A 97 -5.37 2.65 18.74
C PRO A 97 -4.93 4.11 18.86
N SER A 98 -3.86 4.38 19.62
CA SER A 98 -3.31 5.73 19.80
C SER A 98 -2.73 6.33 18.52
N PHE A 99 -2.39 5.51 17.52
CA PHE A 99 -1.89 5.94 16.20
C PHE A 99 -2.99 6.07 15.14
N ARG A 100 -4.18 5.50 15.39
CA ARG A 100 -5.31 5.59 14.45
C ARG A 100 -5.84 7.03 14.37
N ARG A 101 -6.49 7.36 13.24
CA ARG A 101 -7.18 8.65 13.01
C ARG A 101 -6.28 9.90 13.03
N ASN A 102 -4.95 9.75 13.06
CA ASN A 102 -3.98 10.84 13.01
C ASN A 102 -3.40 11.10 11.60
N GLY A 103 -3.98 10.51 10.56
CA GLY A 103 -3.49 10.63 9.18
C GLY A 103 -2.27 9.76 8.84
N LEU A 104 -1.76 8.97 9.79
CA LEU A 104 -0.59 8.11 9.54
C LEU A 104 -0.83 7.08 8.42
N ALA A 105 -2.02 6.48 8.39
CA ALA A 105 -2.38 5.48 7.39
C ALA A 105 -2.37 6.04 5.95
N ILE A 106 -2.89 7.26 5.75
CA ILE A 106 -2.94 7.86 4.42
C ILE A 106 -1.54 8.23 3.93
N GLU A 107 -0.68 8.73 4.81
CA GLU A 107 0.71 9.05 4.46
C GLU A 107 1.53 7.79 4.17
N ALA A 108 1.37 6.73 4.97
CA ALA A 108 2.03 5.45 4.72
C ALA A 108 1.63 4.84 3.36
N LEU A 109 0.33 4.87 3.04
CA LEU A 109 -0.17 4.44 1.73
C LEU A 109 0.40 5.31 0.60
N ARG A 110 0.44 6.63 0.73
CA ARG A 110 1.02 7.52 -0.28
C ARG A 110 2.48 7.21 -0.56
N LEU A 111 3.27 6.96 0.48
CA LEU A 111 4.68 6.58 0.34
C LEU A 111 4.83 5.23 -0.36
N MET A 112 4.09 4.21 0.08
CA MET A 112 4.12 2.87 -0.51
C MET A 112 3.69 2.88 -1.98
N LEU A 113 2.55 3.51 -2.27
CA LEU A 113 1.99 3.59 -3.64
C LEU A 113 2.87 4.44 -4.55
N GLY A 114 3.41 5.55 -4.05
CA GLY A 114 4.38 6.37 -4.79
C GLY A 114 5.65 5.60 -5.11
N TYR A 115 6.20 4.86 -4.15
CA TYR A 115 7.35 3.97 -4.37
C TYR A 115 7.04 2.85 -5.36
N ALA A 116 5.90 2.17 -5.23
CA ALA A 116 5.53 1.02 -6.06
C ALA A 116 5.25 1.41 -7.52
N THR A 117 4.66 2.58 -7.74
CA THR A 117 4.26 3.05 -9.08
C THR A 117 5.27 3.98 -9.74
N GLY A 118 6.13 4.64 -8.95
CA GLY A 118 6.96 5.75 -9.43
C GLY A 118 6.17 7.02 -9.75
N GLN A 119 4.89 7.08 -9.33
CA GLN A 119 3.98 8.19 -9.61
C GLN A 119 3.40 8.75 -8.30
N PRO A 120 4.22 9.29 -7.38
CA PRO A 120 3.74 9.80 -6.10
C PRO A 120 2.64 10.85 -6.25
N GLN A 121 2.76 11.74 -7.25
CA GLN A 121 1.76 12.76 -7.58
C GLN A 121 0.35 12.20 -7.78
N ALA A 122 0.23 10.91 -8.12
CA ALA A 122 -1.07 10.32 -8.37
C ALA A 122 -1.95 10.17 -7.12
N PHE A 123 -1.34 10.24 -5.93
CA PHE A 123 -1.99 9.97 -4.65
C PHE A 123 -2.13 11.22 -3.76
N TYR A 124 -1.85 12.42 -4.30
CA TYR A 124 -1.97 13.71 -3.61
C TYR A 124 -2.96 14.63 -4.36
N PRO A 125 -4.28 14.52 -4.10
CA PRO A 125 -5.29 15.29 -4.83
C PRO A 125 -5.20 16.82 -4.62
N ASP A 126 -4.67 17.29 -3.49
CA ASP A 126 -4.75 18.70 -3.07
C ASP A 126 -3.40 19.46 -3.09
N SER A 127 -2.31 18.85 -3.59
CA SER A 127 -0.96 19.43 -3.47
C SER A 127 -0.47 20.02 -4.79
N ASP A 128 -0.50 21.35 -4.89
CA ASP A 128 0.08 22.10 -6.02
C ASP A 128 1.62 22.31 -5.87
N SER A 129 2.21 21.95 -4.71
CA SER A 129 3.63 22.25 -4.41
C SER A 129 4.44 21.17 -3.70
N THR A 130 3.87 20.29 -2.86
CA THR A 130 4.65 19.29 -2.10
C THR A 130 5.03 18.06 -2.92
N ALA A 131 4.19 17.63 -3.86
CA ALA A 131 4.51 16.55 -4.80
C ALA A 131 5.69 16.88 -5.74
N LYS A 132 5.90 18.17 -6.06
CA LYS A 132 7.02 18.62 -6.91
C LYS A 132 8.38 18.42 -6.23
N THR A 133 8.46 18.52 -4.90
CA THR A 133 9.72 18.41 -4.16
C THR A 133 10.22 16.96 -4.06
N VAL A 134 9.32 15.97 -4.06
CA VAL A 134 9.70 14.54 -4.07
C VAL A 134 10.11 14.08 -5.49
N ALA A 135 9.55 14.70 -6.53
CA ALA A 135 9.83 14.35 -7.92
C ALA A 135 11.18 14.88 -8.44
N LEU A 136 11.76 15.92 -7.83
CA LEU A 136 13.05 16.51 -8.23
C LEU A 136 14.23 15.68 -7.69
N GLY A 137 14.41 14.46 -8.22
CA GLY A 137 15.56 13.59 -7.93
C GLY A 137 15.21 12.16 -7.50
N ALA A 138 13.94 11.76 -7.57
CA ALA A 138 13.56 10.37 -7.33
C ALA A 138 13.96 9.51 -8.54
N GLU A 139 14.79 8.50 -8.29
CA GLU A 139 15.02 7.41 -9.24
C GLU A 139 13.68 6.75 -9.63
N PRO A 140 13.52 6.30 -10.88
CA PRO A 140 12.31 5.61 -11.29
C PRO A 140 12.07 4.39 -10.38
N SER A 141 10.80 4.12 -10.07
CA SER A 141 10.44 2.97 -9.27
C SER A 141 10.99 1.68 -9.89
N PRO A 142 11.67 0.81 -9.12
CA PRO A 142 12.18 -0.45 -9.63
C PRO A 142 11.05 -1.40 -10.07
N LEU A 143 9.83 -1.20 -9.57
CA LEU A 143 8.66 -2.01 -9.93
C LEU A 143 7.88 -1.37 -11.08
N SER A 144 7.70 -0.04 -11.05
CA SER A 144 6.91 0.69 -12.06
C SER A 144 5.52 0.06 -12.28
N ILE A 145 4.82 -0.26 -11.18
CA ILE A 145 3.47 -0.83 -11.20
C ILE A 145 2.52 0.21 -11.84
N PRO A 146 1.74 -0.16 -12.86
CA PRO A 146 0.70 0.71 -13.39
C PRO A 146 -0.31 1.05 -12.28
N PRO A 147 -0.61 2.33 -11.99
CA PRO A 147 -1.57 2.69 -10.96
C PRO A 147 -2.95 2.02 -11.16
N GLU A 148 -3.39 1.82 -12.40
CA GLU A 148 -4.66 1.18 -12.74
C GLU A 148 -4.73 -0.32 -12.41
N SER A 149 -3.57 -0.94 -12.12
CA SER A 149 -3.49 -2.32 -11.64
C SER A 149 -3.67 -2.43 -10.13
N LEU A 150 -3.73 -1.32 -9.39
CA LEU A 150 -3.91 -1.31 -7.95
C LEU A 150 -5.36 -1.63 -7.55
N LEU A 151 -5.52 -2.52 -6.59
CA LEU A 151 -6.80 -2.81 -5.95
C LEU A 151 -6.65 -3.04 -4.45
N THR A 152 -7.76 -3.05 -3.73
CA THR A 152 -7.83 -3.49 -2.34
C THR A 152 -9.17 -4.19 -2.11
N ARG A 153 -9.19 -5.20 -1.24
CA ARG A 153 -10.42 -5.83 -0.76
C ARG A 153 -10.64 -5.48 0.69
N ILE A 154 -11.86 -5.07 0.99
CA ILE A 154 -12.22 -4.53 2.31
C ILE A 154 -13.58 -5.10 2.68
N ALA A 155 -13.74 -5.56 3.93
CA ALA A 155 -15.04 -5.89 4.47
C ALA A 155 -16.03 -4.72 4.28
N GLU A 156 -17.25 -4.99 3.82
CA GLU A 156 -18.21 -3.95 3.44
C GLU A 156 -18.66 -3.05 4.61
N THR A 157 -18.41 -3.51 5.83
CA THR A 157 -18.68 -2.80 7.10
C THR A 157 -17.49 -1.99 7.60
N ASN A 158 -16.29 -2.15 7.03
CA ASN A 158 -15.08 -1.41 7.42
C ASN A 158 -15.04 -0.01 6.77
N TYR A 159 -16.04 0.81 7.08
CA TYR A 159 -16.18 2.20 6.59
C TYR A 159 -14.94 3.09 6.82
N PRO A 160 -14.16 2.93 7.92
CA PRO A 160 -12.91 3.66 8.06
C PRO A 160 -11.91 3.39 6.94
N SER A 161 -11.67 2.12 6.59
CA SER A 161 -10.76 1.75 5.50
C SER A 161 -11.33 2.13 4.13
N ILE A 162 -12.63 1.94 3.91
CA ILE A 162 -13.29 2.37 2.66
C ILE A 162 -13.05 3.86 2.40
N ARG A 163 -13.34 4.72 3.39
CA ARG A 163 -13.10 6.17 3.27
C ARG A 163 -11.63 6.56 3.13
N LEU A 164 -10.72 5.76 3.69
CA LEU A 164 -9.29 5.97 3.53
C LEU A 164 -8.89 5.77 2.07
N PHE A 165 -9.32 4.69 1.44
CA PHE A 165 -9.02 4.38 0.05
C PHE A 165 -9.77 5.30 -0.94
N GLU A 166 -10.99 5.73 -0.64
CA GLU A 166 -11.71 6.76 -1.43
C GLU A 166 -10.90 8.06 -1.53
N LYS A 167 -10.29 8.51 -0.42
CA LYS A 167 -9.41 9.72 -0.41
C LYS A 167 -8.15 9.57 -1.25
N LEU A 168 -7.74 8.34 -1.53
CA LEU A 168 -6.59 8.03 -2.37
C LEU A 168 -6.98 7.84 -3.85
N GLY A 169 -8.26 8.01 -4.22
CA GLY A 169 -8.72 7.85 -5.61
C GLY A 169 -9.12 6.42 -5.97
N PHE A 170 -9.36 5.56 -4.99
CA PHE A 170 -9.93 4.24 -5.23
C PHE A 170 -11.46 4.33 -5.29
N GLU A 171 -12.04 3.55 -6.19
CA GLU A 171 -13.48 3.45 -6.39
C GLU A 171 -13.95 2.02 -6.21
N ILE A 172 -15.13 1.84 -5.60
CA ILE A 172 -15.77 0.53 -5.49
C ILE A 172 -16.12 0.02 -6.89
N THR A 173 -15.55 -1.12 -7.29
CA THR A 173 -15.78 -1.71 -8.62
C THR A 173 -16.58 -3.00 -8.56
N LYS A 174 -16.55 -3.71 -7.44
CA LYS A 174 -17.24 -4.99 -7.26
C LYS A 174 -17.66 -5.16 -5.80
N ARG A 175 -18.80 -5.83 -5.59
CA ARG A 175 -19.22 -6.36 -4.28
C ARG A 175 -19.26 -7.87 -4.35
N VAL A 176 -18.81 -8.55 -3.31
CA VAL A 176 -18.72 -10.00 -3.23
C VAL A 176 -19.55 -10.47 -2.03
N GLU A 177 -20.85 -10.67 -2.25
CA GLU A 177 -21.83 -10.95 -1.19
C GLU A 177 -21.48 -12.17 -0.34
N VAL A 178 -20.92 -13.22 -0.96
CA VAL A 178 -20.55 -14.46 -0.25
C VAL A 178 -19.48 -14.23 0.83
N PHE A 179 -18.62 -13.22 0.64
CA PHE A 179 -17.56 -12.85 1.59
C PHE A 179 -17.86 -11.56 2.34
N GLN A 180 -18.98 -10.88 2.06
CA GLN A 180 -19.32 -9.56 2.62
C GLN A 180 -18.18 -8.53 2.42
N GLU A 181 -17.55 -8.58 1.25
CA GLU A 181 -16.41 -7.74 0.89
C GLU A 181 -16.70 -6.88 -0.33
N ILE A 182 -16.00 -5.76 -0.42
CA ILE A 182 -15.96 -4.92 -1.60
C ILE A 182 -14.55 -4.89 -2.17
N GLU A 183 -14.46 -4.86 -3.49
CA GLU A 183 -13.22 -4.61 -4.22
C GLU A 183 -13.20 -3.15 -4.67
N MET A 184 -12.17 -2.43 -4.26
CA MET A 184 -11.92 -1.06 -4.72
C MET A 184 -10.71 -1.05 -5.64
N ARG A 185 -10.78 -0.31 -6.74
CA ARG A 185 -9.67 -0.16 -7.70
C ARG A 185 -9.29 1.29 -7.86
N PHE A 186 -8.00 1.55 -8.02
CA PHE A 186 -7.54 2.91 -8.29
C PHE A 186 -8.02 3.37 -9.66
N ARG A 187 -8.59 4.58 -9.71
CA ARG A 187 -9.03 5.21 -10.95
C ARG A 187 -8.34 6.56 -11.09
N TRP A 188 -7.45 6.63 -12.06
CA TRP A 188 -6.82 7.88 -12.45
C TRP A 188 -7.86 8.81 -13.09
N HIS A 189 -8.08 9.99 -12.48
CA HIS A 189 -8.95 11.03 -13.02
C HIS A 189 -8.12 12.20 -13.56
N PRO A 190 -7.62 12.13 -14.81
CA PRO A 190 -6.78 13.17 -15.38
C PRO A 190 -7.52 14.52 -15.56
N ASP A 191 -8.85 14.48 -15.68
CA ASP A 191 -9.71 15.64 -15.97
C ASP A 191 -10.15 16.41 -14.71
N SER A 192 -9.63 16.05 -13.55
CA SER A 192 -9.74 16.88 -12.33
C SER A 192 -8.92 18.19 -12.40
N GLY A 193 -8.29 18.47 -13.54
CA GLY A 193 -7.50 19.69 -13.80
C GLY A 193 -5.99 19.55 -13.54
N TYR A 194 -5.51 18.34 -13.18
CA TYR A 194 -4.19 18.16 -12.57
C TYR A 194 -3.12 17.46 -13.42
N GLY A 195 -3.38 17.14 -14.70
CA GLY A 195 -2.50 16.24 -15.46
C GLY A 195 -2.07 16.65 -16.88
N GLN A 196 -2.38 17.87 -17.38
CA GLN A 196 -2.17 18.16 -18.81
C GLN A 196 -0.72 18.47 -19.24
N GLU A 197 0.26 18.64 -18.35
CA GLU A 197 1.56 19.22 -18.80
C GLU A 197 2.71 18.23 -19.06
N ILE A 198 2.63 16.94 -18.73
CA ILE A 198 3.84 16.07 -18.83
C ILE A 198 3.96 15.30 -20.18
N ARG A 199 3.01 15.43 -21.12
CA ARG A 199 3.12 14.74 -22.42
C ARG A 199 3.90 15.47 -23.51
N ASN A 200 4.47 16.64 -23.23
CA ASN A 200 5.09 17.49 -24.26
C ASN A 200 6.59 17.70 -24.13
N HIS A 201 7.39 16.73 -23.67
CA HIS A 201 8.84 16.77 -23.93
C HIS A 201 9.33 15.42 -24.46
N ARG A 202 9.81 15.51 -25.71
CA ARG A 202 10.28 14.45 -26.62
C ARG A 202 11.37 13.57 -26.06
#